data_AF-A0AAW1KK33-F1
#
_entry.id   AF-A0AAW1KK33-F1
#
_cell.length_a   1.000
_cell.length_b   1.000
_cell.length_c   1.000
_cell.angle_alpha   90.00
_cell.angle_beta   90.00
_cell.angle_gamma   90.00
#
_symmetry.space_group_name_H-M   'P 1'
#
loop_
_entity.id
_entity.type
_entity.pdbx_description
1 polymer ?
#
loop_
_entity_poly.entity_id
_entity_poly.type
_entity_poly.pdbx_seq_one_letter_code
_entity_poly.pdbx_strand_id
1 'polypeptide(L)'
;MNRVSKLFQPINKIPKSATIKHKEITSKSQRLMLDLGIIKLASPGTFHLLPLGVRALEKLKSFIDKEMHKINAQKLALPALTQAELWEKSGRLNNSAELFTVTDRHKNLYILSPVDT
;
A
#
# COMPACT_ATOMS: atom_id res chain seq x y z
N MET A 1 22.32 0.16 6.77
CA MET A 1 22.85 -0.99 5.98
C MET A 1 23.21 -0.49 4.59
N ASN A 2 24.51 -0.34 4.30
CA ASN A 2 24.98 0.46 3.15
C ASN A 2 25.66 -0.36 2.05
N ARG A 3 25.65 -1.71 2.13
CA ARG A 3 26.27 -2.59 1.14
C ARG A 3 25.21 -3.26 0.27
N VAL A 4 25.36 -3.16 -1.05
CA VAL A 4 24.45 -3.80 -2.03
C VAL A 4 24.46 -5.32 -1.88
N SER A 5 25.59 -5.92 -1.54
CA SER A 5 25.71 -7.37 -1.29
C SER A 5 24.84 -7.90 -0.15
N LYS A 6 24.34 -7.02 0.73
CA LYS A 6 23.42 -7.37 1.82
C LYS A 6 21.98 -6.96 1.53
N LEU A 7 21.73 -6.27 0.42
CA LEU A 7 20.41 -5.73 0.06
C LEU A 7 19.66 -6.77 -0.78
N PHE A 8 18.44 -7.12 -0.35
CA PHE A 8 17.54 -7.88 -1.21
C PHE A 8 16.97 -6.96 -2.30
N GLN A 9 17.47 -7.12 -3.53
CA GLN A 9 17.04 -6.34 -4.69
C GLN A 9 17.03 -7.22 -5.95
N PRO A 10 15.92 -7.92 -6.24
CA PRO A 10 15.78 -8.73 -7.45
C PRO A 10 15.57 -7.83 -8.67
N ILE A 11 16.65 -7.44 -9.33
CA ILE A 11 16.61 -6.62 -10.55
C ILE A 11 16.32 -7.53 -11.75
N ASN A 12 15.25 -7.24 -12.48
CA ASN A 12 14.97 -7.91 -13.74
C ASN A 12 15.79 -7.27 -14.86
N LYS A 13 16.87 -7.94 -15.30
CA LYS A 13 17.64 -7.49 -16.46
C LYS A 13 16.90 -7.85 -17.73
N ILE A 14 16.11 -6.91 -18.25
CA ILE A 14 15.45 -7.08 -19.54
C ILE A 14 16.45 -6.70 -20.65
N PRO A 15 16.75 -7.60 -21.60
CA PRO A 15 17.62 -7.29 -22.73
C PRO A 15 17.05 -6.15 -23.58
N LYS A 16 17.90 -5.27 -24.11
CA LYS A 16 17.47 -4.13 -24.95
C LYS A 16 16.66 -4.56 -26.20
N SER A 17 16.82 -5.80 -26.66
CA SER A 17 16.15 -6.38 -27.83
C SER A 17 14.91 -7.22 -27.49
N ALA A 18 14.57 -7.40 -26.22
CA ALA A 18 13.46 -8.27 -25.84
C ALA A 18 12.10 -7.59 -26.03
N THR A 19 11.22 -8.19 -26.82
CA THR A 19 9.81 -7.79 -26.94
C THR A 19 9.06 -8.22 -25.70
N ILE A 20 8.84 -7.28 -24.78
CA ILE A 20 8.20 -7.61 -23.51
C ILE A 20 6.68 -7.57 -23.67
N LYS A 21 6.04 -8.73 -23.61
CA LYS A 21 4.57 -8.84 -23.52
C LYS A 21 4.13 -8.51 -22.10
N HIS A 22 4.15 -7.24 -21.74
CA HIS A 22 3.57 -6.82 -20.47
C HIS A 22 2.07 -6.56 -20.64
N LYS A 23 1.27 -7.63 -20.58
CA LYS A 23 -0.19 -7.52 -20.66
C LYS A 23 -0.80 -6.76 -19.47
N GLU A 24 -0.03 -6.51 -18.40
CA GLU A 24 -0.50 -5.95 -17.13
C GLU A 24 0.26 -4.70 -16.65
N ILE A 25 1.28 -4.22 -17.39
CA ILE A 25 1.99 -2.99 -17.03
C ILE A 25 1.27 -1.82 -17.69
N THR A 26 0.56 -1.05 -16.88
CA THR A 26 -0.27 0.07 -17.34
C THR A 26 0.49 1.39 -17.39
N SER A 27 1.62 1.50 -16.67
CA SER A 27 2.37 2.76 -16.54
C SER A 27 3.89 2.60 -16.56
N LYS A 28 4.59 3.67 -17.00
CA LYS A 28 6.07 3.72 -17.03
C LYS A 28 6.69 3.60 -15.63
N SER A 29 6.06 4.20 -14.62
CA SER A 29 6.52 4.14 -13.23
C SER A 29 6.40 2.73 -12.66
N GLN A 30 5.26 2.05 -12.89
CA GLN A 30 5.06 0.66 -12.47
C GLN A 30 6.12 -0.25 -13.09
N ARG A 31 6.42 -0.06 -14.39
CA ARG A 31 7.49 -0.81 -15.06
C ARG A 31 8.84 -0.64 -14.36
N LEU A 32 9.27 0.59 -14.13
CA LEU A 32 10.55 0.88 -13.50
C LEU A 32 10.63 0.31 -12.09
N MET A 33 9.55 0.39 -11.32
CA MET A 33 9.51 -0.14 -9.96
C MET A 33 9.62 -1.67 -9.92
N LEU A 34 9.04 -2.37 -10.90
CA LEU A 34 9.18 -3.82 -11.05
C LEU A 34 10.60 -4.19 -11.51
N ASP A 35 11.11 -3.51 -12.54
CA ASP A 35 12.40 -3.82 -13.15
C ASP A 35 13.57 -3.59 -12.16
N LEU A 36 13.49 -2.54 -11.35
CA LEU A 36 14.53 -2.18 -10.37
C LEU A 36 14.42 -2.94 -9.05
N GLY A 37 13.45 -3.85 -8.89
CA GLY A 37 13.25 -4.58 -7.64
C GLY A 37 12.83 -3.66 -6.49
N ILE A 38 11.98 -2.67 -6.77
CA ILE A 38 11.37 -1.77 -5.76
C ILE A 38 10.05 -2.35 -5.26
N ILE A 39 9.27 -2.95 -6.15
CA ILE A 39 8.00 -3.62 -5.83
C ILE A 39 7.95 -5.00 -6.46
N LYS A 40 7.11 -5.88 -5.91
CA LYS A 40 6.72 -7.17 -6.52
C LYS A 40 5.21 -7.33 -6.44
N LEU A 41 4.57 -7.75 -7.52
CA LEU A 41 3.13 -8.04 -7.52
C LEU A 41 2.84 -9.23 -6.60
N ALA A 42 1.83 -9.10 -5.74
CA ALA A 42 1.37 -10.16 -4.85
C ALA A 42 0.04 -10.76 -5.37
N SER A 43 -0.93 -9.90 -5.66
CA SER A 43 -2.19 -10.21 -6.35
C SER A 43 -2.66 -8.95 -7.11
N PRO A 44 -3.69 -9.02 -7.98
CA PRO A 44 -4.22 -7.84 -8.63
C PRO A 44 -4.56 -6.74 -7.61
N GLY A 45 -3.96 -5.56 -7.77
CA GLY A 45 -4.13 -4.42 -6.86
C GLY A 45 -3.28 -4.46 -5.57
N THR A 46 -2.49 -5.51 -5.33
CA THR A 46 -1.63 -5.61 -4.14
C THR A 46 -0.15 -5.85 -4.48
N PHE A 47 0.73 -5.21 -3.71
CA PHE A 47 2.17 -5.21 -3.97
C PHE A 47 2.97 -5.45 -2.69
N HIS A 48 4.04 -6.20 -2.80
CA HIS A 48 5.11 -6.21 -1.82
C HIS A 48 6.04 -5.02 -2.08
N LEU A 49 6.23 -4.17 -1.07
CA LEU A 49 7.30 -3.18 -1.06
C LEU A 49 8.62 -3.85 -0.68
N LEU A 50 9.59 -3.82 -1.59
CA LEU A 50 10.93 -4.36 -1.36
C LEU A 50 11.78 -3.34 -0.59
N PRO A 51 12.99 -3.70 -0.09
CA PRO A 51 13.75 -2.85 0.82
C PRO A 51 13.98 -1.41 0.33
N LEU A 52 14.19 -1.19 -0.97
CA LEU A 52 14.31 0.16 -1.52
C LEU A 52 12.99 0.94 -1.50
N GLY A 53 11.87 0.27 -1.80
CA GLY A 53 10.53 0.85 -1.71
C GLY A 53 10.18 1.24 -0.27
N VAL A 54 10.47 0.37 0.69
CA VAL A 54 10.30 0.67 2.13
C VAL A 54 11.13 1.88 2.54
N ARG A 55 12.40 1.96 2.13
CA ARG A 55 13.26 3.13 2.42
C ARG A 55 12.71 4.43 1.83
N ALA A 56 12.16 4.40 0.63
CA ALA A 56 11.55 5.57 0.01
C ALA A 56 10.27 5.98 0.75
N LEU A 57 9.43 5.02 1.11
CA LEU A 57 8.21 5.24 1.88
C LEU A 57 8.51 5.87 3.26
N GLU A 58 9.50 5.36 3.98
CA GLU A 58 9.87 5.92 5.30
C GLU A 58 10.43 7.34 5.19
N LYS A 59 11.14 7.67 4.12
CA LYS A 59 11.57 9.06 3.85
C LYS A 59 10.37 9.98 3.63
N LEU A 60 9.39 9.53 2.84
CA LEU A 60 8.17 10.29 2.58
C LEU A 60 7.36 10.50 3.86
N LYS A 61 7.15 9.43 4.65
CA LYS A 61 6.48 9.51 5.95
C LYS A 61 7.17 10.51 6.88
N SER A 62 8.49 10.44 7.00
CA SER A 62 9.26 11.36 7.84
C SER A 62 9.13 12.82 7.39
N PHE A 63 9.04 13.07 6.08
CA PHE A 63 8.77 14.42 5.56
C PHE A 63 7.36 14.90 5.94
N ILE A 64 6.33 14.09 5.70
CA ILE A 64 4.95 14.43 6.04
C ILE A 64 4.82 14.68 7.55
N ASP A 65 5.38 13.81 8.39
CA ASP A 65 5.35 13.96 9.85
C ASP A 65 5.94 15.29 10.30
N LYS A 66 7.04 15.73 9.69
CA LYS A 66 7.66 17.03 9.98
C LYS A 66 6.77 18.20 9.60
N GLU A 67 6.15 18.16 8.42
CA GLU A 67 5.27 19.25 7.97
C GLU A 67 3.98 19.32 8.81
N MET A 68 3.39 18.17 9.16
CA MET A 68 2.21 18.11 10.03
C MET A 68 2.51 18.62 11.44
N HIS A 69 3.69 18.32 11.98
CA HIS A 69 4.10 18.85 13.28
C HIS A 69 4.24 20.38 13.29
N LYS A 70 4.63 21.02 12.17
CA LYS A 70 4.74 22.49 12.09
C LYS A 70 3.39 23.19 12.26
N ILE A 71 2.29 22.53 11.91
CA ILE A 71 0.92 23.05 12.07
C ILE A 71 0.25 22.53 13.35
N ASN A 72 1.02 22.00 14.31
CA ASN A 72 0.55 21.43 15.57
C ASN A 72 -0.41 20.24 15.43
N ALA A 73 -0.36 19.52 14.31
CA ALA A 73 -1.14 18.30 14.15
C ALA A 73 -0.55 17.13 14.97
N GLN A 74 -1.42 16.27 15.48
CA GLN A 74 -1.04 15.09 16.26
C GLN A 74 -1.19 13.82 15.42
N LYS A 75 -0.18 12.95 15.46
CA LYS A 75 -0.18 11.68 14.73
C LYS A 75 -0.86 10.59 15.56
N LEU A 76 -1.81 9.89 14.94
CA LEU A 76 -2.53 8.76 15.53
C LEU A 76 -2.37 7.52 14.65
N ALA A 77 -2.51 6.34 15.27
CA ALA A 77 -2.58 5.06 14.57
C ALA A 77 -3.92 4.40 14.91
N LEU A 78 -4.81 4.36 13.92
CA LEU A 78 -6.16 3.82 14.06
C LEU A 78 -6.21 2.35 13.57
N PRO A 79 -7.16 1.55 14.06
CA PRO A 79 -7.32 0.18 13.62
C PRO A 79 -7.82 0.12 12.17
N ALA A 80 -7.18 -0.71 11.34
CA ALA A 80 -7.60 -0.91 9.95
C ALA A 80 -8.96 -1.62 9.83
N LEU A 81 -9.34 -2.41 10.84
CA LEU A 81 -10.65 -3.06 10.92
C LEU A 81 -11.55 -2.26 11.88
N THR A 82 -12.66 -1.77 11.37
CA THR A 82 -13.67 -1.00 12.12
C THR A 82 -14.99 -1.74 12.16
N GLN A 83 -15.75 -1.61 13.25
CA GLN A 83 -17.08 -2.22 13.37
C GLN A 83 -18.06 -1.62 12.37
N ALA A 84 -18.92 -2.46 11.77
CA ALA A 84 -19.91 -1.99 10.81
C ALA A 84 -20.91 -0.99 11.40
N GLU A 85 -21.22 -1.08 12.70
CA GLU A 85 -22.13 -0.15 13.39
C GLU A 85 -21.68 1.32 13.28
N LEU A 86 -20.37 1.58 13.27
CA LEU A 86 -19.81 2.92 13.07
C LEU A 86 -20.14 3.46 11.67
N TRP A 87 -20.09 2.60 10.66
CA TRP A 87 -20.41 2.93 9.27
C TRP A 87 -21.91 3.08 9.04
N GLU A 88 -22.75 2.31 9.76
CA GLU A 88 -24.20 2.47 9.76
C GLU A 88 -24.62 3.82 10.33
N LYS A 89 -24.06 4.20 11.49
CA LYS A 89 -24.32 5.51 12.12
C LYS A 89 -23.95 6.68 11.21
N SER A 90 -22.90 6.53 10.39
CA SER A 90 -22.50 7.55 9.41
C SER A 90 -23.32 7.52 8.12
N GLY A 91 -24.18 6.51 7.92
CA GLY A 91 -24.97 6.31 6.70
C GLY A 91 -24.19 5.76 5.51
N ARG A 92 -22.91 5.42 5.68
CA ARG A 92 -22.00 5.02 4.58
C ARG A 92 -22.03 3.53 4.26
N LEU A 93 -22.60 2.70 5.14
CA LEU A 93 -22.64 1.25 4.92
C LEU A 93 -23.38 0.87 3.61
N ASN A 94 -24.40 1.63 3.23
CA ASN A 94 -25.25 1.32 2.07
C ASN A 94 -24.56 1.57 0.72
N ASN A 95 -23.39 2.22 0.69
CA ASN A 95 -22.58 2.41 -0.52
C ASN A 95 -21.61 1.22 -0.75
N SER A 96 -22.12 0.01 -0.54
CA SER A 96 -21.36 -1.21 -0.21
C SER A 96 -20.52 -1.86 -1.31
N ALA A 97 -20.61 -1.43 -2.57
CA ALA A 97 -20.00 -2.15 -3.69
C ALA A 97 -18.46 -2.23 -3.62
N GLU A 98 -17.81 -1.32 -2.90
CA GLU A 98 -16.35 -1.26 -2.76
C GLU A 98 -15.85 -1.62 -1.34
N LEU A 99 -16.74 -1.85 -0.38
CA LEU A 99 -16.35 -2.09 1.02
C LEU A 99 -15.96 -3.55 1.23
N PHE A 100 -14.71 -3.77 1.67
CA PHE A 100 -14.27 -5.09 2.08
C PHE A 100 -14.77 -5.39 3.50
N THR A 101 -15.59 -6.43 3.64
CA THR A 101 -16.18 -6.85 4.91
C THR A 101 -15.59 -8.17 5.38
N VAL A 102 -15.49 -8.33 6.70
CA VAL A 102 -15.07 -9.57 7.33
C VAL A 102 -15.94 -9.86 8.55
N THR A 103 -16.47 -11.06 8.62
CA THR A 103 -17.24 -11.52 9.78
C THR A 103 -16.33 -12.36 10.67
N ASP A 104 -16.23 -11.99 11.95
CA ASP A 104 -15.44 -12.76 12.90
C ASP A 104 -16.14 -14.06 13.33
N ARG A 105 -15.44 -14.90 14.11
CA ARG A 105 -15.99 -16.16 14.64
C ARG A 105 -17.18 -15.98 15.59
N HIS A 106 -17.39 -14.79 16.13
CA HIS A 106 -18.48 -14.42 17.02
C HIS A 106 -19.66 -13.78 16.28
N LYS A 107 -19.63 -13.79 14.94
CA LYS A 107 -20.63 -13.19 14.05
C LYS A 107 -20.68 -11.66 14.08
N ASN A 108 -19.60 -11.00 14.50
CA ASN A 108 -19.47 -9.55 14.41
C ASN A 108 -18.99 -9.16 13.01
N LEU A 109 -19.64 -8.16 12.42
CA LEU A 109 -19.29 -7.62 11.11
C LEU A 109 -18.28 -6.47 11.25
N TYR A 110 -17.13 -6.65 10.60
CA TYR A 110 -16.09 -5.64 10.49
C TYR A 110 -15.90 -5.21 9.04
N ILE A 111 -15.35 -4.02 8.87
CA ILE A 111 -15.02 -3.41 7.59
C ILE A 111 -13.54 -3.07 7.61
N LEU A 112 -12.83 -3.44 6.54
CA LEU A 112 -11.50 -2.91 6.28
C LEU A 112 -11.69 -1.46 5.83
N SER A 113 -11.45 -0.54 6.75
CA SER A 113 -11.73 0.89 6.61
C SER A 113 -10.96 1.47 5.40
N PRO A 114 -11.63 1.97 4.35
CA PRO A 114 -10.95 2.69 3.27
C PRO A 114 -10.50 4.08 3.70
N VAL A 115 -11.17 4.67 4.70
CA VAL A 115 -10.86 5.98 5.27
C VAL A 115 -11.38 6.06 6.69
N ASP A 116 -10.60 6.67 7.58
CA ASP A 116 -11.01 6.94 8.96
C ASP A 116 -11.65 8.34 9.02
N THR A 117 -12.92 8.41 9.42
CA THR A 117 -13.69 9.67 9.56
C THR A 117 -14.49 9.72 10.84
#